data_AF-A0AAW9ECE3-F1
#
_entry.id   AF-A0AAW9ECE3-F1
#
_cell.length_a   1.000
_cell.length_b   1.000
_cell.length_c   1.000
_cell.angle_alpha   90.00
_cell.angle_beta   90.00
_cell.angle_gamma   90.00
#
_symmetry.space_group_name_H-M   'P 1'
#
loop_
_entity.id
_entity.type
_entity.pdbx_description
1 polymer ?
#
loop_
_entity_poly.entity_id
_entity_poly.type
_entity_poly.pdbx_seq_one_letter_code
_entity_poly.pdbx_strand_id
1 'polypeptide(L)'
;AYIDLNKLPENAEATQSVVQATLTEGAIGYRKFTVIRGQKAMAVLRLSDGSHPPFGAEVKNDNEQTVGLVDDDGNVYLAGVKPGEHMSVFW
;
A
#
# COMPACT_ATOMS: atom_id res chain seq x y z
N ALA A 1 18.76 0.94 9.49
CA ALA A 1 18.69 -0.37 8.81
C ALA A 1 17.75 -0.23 7.62
N TYR A 2 18.03 -0.97 6.56
CA TYR A 2 17.25 -1.00 5.33
C TYR A 2 16.64 -2.40 5.20
N ILE A 3 15.39 -2.49 4.72
CA ILE A 3 14.82 -3.77 4.30
C ILE A 3 15.24 -3.98 2.84
N ASP A 4 15.91 -5.10 2.57
CA ASP A 4 16.19 -5.53 1.21
C ASP A 4 14.90 -5.96 0.51
N LEU A 5 14.40 -5.09 -0.36
CA LEU A 5 13.17 -5.29 -1.11
C LEU A 5 13.24 -6.52 -2.03
N ASN A 6 14.44 -6.98 -2.42
CA ASN A 6 14.61 -8.15 -3.29
C ASN A 6 14.39 -9.48 -2.56
N LYS A 7 14.38 -9.46 -1.21
CA LYS A 7 14.13 -10.64 -0.38
C LYS A 7 12.71 -10.66 0.19
N LEU A 8 11.88 -9.69 -0.16
CA LEU A 8 10.46 -9.77 0.16
C LEU A 8 9.82 -10.88 -0.69
N PRO A 9 8.94 -11.71 -0.10
CA PRO A 9 8.18 -12.65 -0.91
C PRO A 9 7.33 -11.86 -1.92
N GLU A 10 7.05 -12.45 -3.08
CA GLU A 10 6.37 -11.75 -4.19
C GLU A 10 5.02 -11.12 -3.80
N ASN A 11 4.42 -11.62 -2.72
CA ASN A 11 3.17 -11.13 -2.16
C ASN A 11 3.36 -10.09 -1.04
N ALA A 12 4.47 -9.35 -1.00
CA ALA A 12 4.74 -8.34 0.02
C ALA A 12 5.27 -7.04 -0.59
N GLU A 13 4.71 -5.92 -0.15
CA GLU A 13 5.12 -4.57 -0.53
C GLU A 13 5.39 -3.72 0.72
N ALA A 14 6.52 -3.02 0.76
CA ALA A 14 6.92 -2.19 1.89
C ALA A 14 6.62 -0.72 1.59
N THR A 15 5.79 -0.07 2.39
CA THR A 15 5.37 1.33 2.19
C THR A 15 6.49 2.34 2.50
N GLN A 16 7.49 1.95 3.29
CA GLN A 16 8.68 2.74 3.60
C GLN A 16 9.91 1.84 3.71
N SER A 17 10.89 2.04 2.82
CA SER A 17 12.07 1.17 2.73
C SER A 17 13.23 1.60 3.65
N VAL A 18 13.21 2.84 4.16
CA VAL A 18 14.26 3.40 5.02
C VAL A 18 13.65 4.04 6.25
N VAL A 19 14.09 3.60 7.44
CA VAL A 19 13.81 4.27 8.72
C VAL A 19 15.15 4.66 9.35
N GLN A 20 15.38 5.97 9.50
CA GLN A 20 16.58 6.50 10.16
C GLN A 20 16.29 6.72 11.65
N ALA A 21 17.10 6.14 12.51
CA ALA A 21 17.03 6.33 13.96
C ALA A 21 18.45 6.40 14.54
N THR A 22 18.65 7.33 15.48
CA THR A 22 19.88 7.44 16.26
C THR A 22 19.66 6.69 17.57
N LEU A 23 20.39 5.60 17.79
CA LEU A 23 20.34 4.81 19.03
C LEU A 23 21.60 5.08 19.85
N THR A 24 21.44 5.23 21.17
CA THR A 24 22.57 5.33 22.12
C THR A 24 23.11 3.95 22.47
N GLU A 25 24.32 3.90 23.03
CA GLU A 25 24.90 2.66 23.55
C GLU A 25 23.96 2.01 24.59
N GLY A 26 23.70 0.71 24.45
CA GLY A 26 22.83 -0.06 25.35
C GLY A 26 21.32 -0.03 25.04
N ALA A 27 20.86 0.73 24.04
CA ALA A 27 19.44 0.78 23.69
C ALA A 27 18.99 -0.41 22.82
N ILE A 28 17.88 -1.06 23.18
CA ILE A 28 17.17 -2.02 22.32
C ILE A 28 16.14 -1.26 21.48
N GLY A 29 16.42 -1.11 20.18
CA GLY A 29 15.50 -0.45 19.24
C GLY A 29 14.50 -1.43 18.62
N TYR A 30 13.21 -1.25 18.89
CA TYR A 30 12.14 -1.94 18.16
C TYR A 30 11.82 -1.18 16.86
N ARG A 31 11.96 -1.84 15.71
CA ARG A 31 11.66 -1.27 14.39
C ARG A 31 10.44 -1.97 13.79
N LYS A 32 9.32 -1.26 13.71
CA LYS A 32 8.10 -1.73 13.05
C LYS A 32 8.12 -1.29 11.59
N PHE A 33 8.14 -2.25 10.67
CA PHE A 33 7.94 -1.98 9.25
C PHE A 33 6.53 -2.41 8.89
N THR A 34 5.75 -1.49 8.32
CA THR A 34 4.43 -1.79 7.81
C THR A 34 4.58 -2.42 6.43
N VAL A 35 4.18 -3.70 6.32
CA VAL A 35 4.24 -4.47 5.07
C VAL A 35 2.81 -4.78 4.64
N ILE A 36 2.49 -4.44 3.40
CA ILE A 36 1.23 -4.80 2.74
C ILE A 36 1.43 -6.19 2.13
N ARG A 37 0.65 -7.18 2.57
CA ARG A 37 0.70 -8.55 2.02
C ARG A 37 -0.48 -8.81 1.08
N GLY A 38 -0.23 -9.47 -0.05
CA GLY A 38 -1.23 -9.88 -1.04
C GLY A 38 -0.71 -9.73 -2.46
N GLN A 39 -1.57 -9.97 -3.45
CA GLN A 39 -1.20 -9.87 -4.86
C GLN A 39 -1.16 -8.42 -5.33
N LYS A 40 -0.49 -8.22 -6.47
CA LYS A 40 -0.42 -6.94 -7.18
C LYS A 40 -1.36 -7.00 -8.38
N ALA A 41 -2.19 -5.99 -8.57
CA ALA A 41 -3.16 -5.96 -9.66
C ALA A 41 -3.29 -4.56 -10.25
N MET A 42 -3.56 -4.49 -11.55
CA MET A 42 -4.01 -3.27 -12.23
C MET A 42 -5.53 -3.36 -12.41
N ALA A 43 -6.24 -2.29 -12.06
CA ALA A 43 -7.69 -2.21 -12.18
C ALA A 43 -8.13 -0.83 -12.69
N VAL A 44 -9.39 -0.74 -13.13
CA VAL A 44 -10.05 0.53 -13.45
C VAL A 44 -11.26 0.67 -12.53
N LEU A 45 -11.31 1.76 -11.77
CA LEU A 45 -12.39 2.03 -10.81
C LEU A 45 -13.49 2.85 -11.46
N ARG A 46 -14.75 2.47 -11.19
CA ARG A 46 -15.93 3.22 -11.64
C ARG A 46 -16.90 3.43 -10.49
N LEU A 47 -17.44 4.64 -10.41
CA LEU A 47 -18.53 4.99 -9.51
C LEU A 47 -19.86 4.42 -10.03
N SER A 48 -20.89 4.43 -9.18
CA SER A 48 -22.23 3.90 -9.54
C SER A 48 -22.89 4.64 -10.71
N ASP A 49 -22.50 5.88 -10.95
CA ASP A 49 -22.96 6.70 -12.08
C ASP A 49 -22.15 6.46 -13.37
N GLY A 50 -21.12 5.61 -13.32
CA GLY A 50 -20.25 5.28 -14.45
C GLY A 50 -19.05 6.21 -14.64
N SER A 51 -18.92 7.28 -13.84
CA SER A 51 -17.73 8.12 -13.81
C SER A 51 -16.57 7.45 -13.08
N HIS A 52 -15.37 8.05 -13.14
CA HIS A 52 -14.18 7.54 -12.46
C HIS A 52 -13.88 8.37 -11.21
N PRO A 53 -13.32 7.78 -10.13
CA PRO A 53 -12.75 8.55 -9.04
C PRO A 53 -11.68 9.53 -9.57
N PRO A 54 -11.48 10.69 -8.93
CA PRO A 54 -10.54 11.68 -9.42
C PRO A 54 -9.08 11.20 -9.29
N PHE A 55 -8.21 11.78 -10.11
CA PHE A 55 -6.76 11.63 -9.96
C PHE A 55 -6.33 11.95 -8.52
N GLY A 56 -5.48 11.10 -7.96
CA GLY A 56 -4.99 11.23 -6.60
C GLY A 56 -5.91 10.66 -5.52
N ALA A 57 -7.07 10.08 -5.87
CA ALA A 57 -7.89 9.38 -4.90
C ALA A 57 -7.12 8.18 -4.29
N GLU A 58 -7.18 8.04 -2.97
CA GLU A 58 -6.51 6.98 -2.24
C GLU A 58 -7.40 5.74 -2.13
N VAL A 59 -6.85 4.57 -2.44
CA VAL A 59 -7.51 3.29 -2.14
C VAL A 59 -6.92 2.73 -0.85
N LYS A 60 -7.76 2.43 0.12
CA LYS A 60 -7.39 1.87 1.43
C LYS A 60 -8.00 0.50 1.65
N ASN A 61 -7.25 -0.38 2.31
CA ASN A 61 -7.75 -1.67 2.79
C ASN A 61 -8.41 -1.53 4.17
N ASP A 62 -8.94 -2.65 4.70
CA ASP A 62 -9.58 -2.70 6.02
C ASP A 62 -8.67 -2.31 7.19
N ASN A 63 -7.34 -2.32 7.00
CA ASN A 63 -6.37 -1.86 7.99
C ASN A 63 -6.04 -0.36 7.86
N GLU A 64 -6.83 0.39 7.08
CA GLU A 64 -6.65 1.81 6.76
C GLU A 64 -5.31 2.13 6.05
N GLN A 65 -4.66 1.11 5.49
CA GLN A 65 -3.41 1.28 4.75
C GLN A 65 -3.73 1.68 3.32
N THR A 66 -3.07 2.72 2.82
CA THR A 66 -3.12 3.07 1.39
C THR A 66 -2.45 1.97 0.58
N VAL A 67 -3.23 1.33 -0.27
CA VAL A 67 -2.85 0.19 -1.12
C VAL A 67 -2.83 0.55 -2.61
N GLY A 68 -3.33 1.73 -2.98
CA GLY A 68 -3.26 2.23 -4.34
C GLY A 68 -3.57 3.72 -4.41
N LEU A 69 -3.17 4.34 -5.51
CA LEU A 69 -3.49 5.71 -5.88
C LEU A 69 -4.14 5.70 -7.26
N VAL A 70 -5.26 6.40 -7.40
CA VAL A 70 -5.97 6.51 -8.68
C VAL A 70 -5.25 7.50 -9.59
N ASP A 71 -4.94 7.05 -10.79
CA ASP A 71 -4.39 7.83 -11.89
C ASP A 71 -5.52 8.35 -12.80
N ASP A 72 -5.17 9.01 -13.89
CA ASP A 72 -6.12 9.46 -14.90
C ASP A 72 -6.97 8.29 -15.44
N ASP A 73 -8.21 8.60 -15.85
CA ASP A 73 -9.23 7.65 -16.31
C ASP A 73 -9.60 6.54 -15.30
N GLY A 74 -9.33 6.74 -14.00
CA GLY A 74 -9.70 5.80 -12.94
C GLY A 74 -8.80 4.57 -12.87
N ASN A 75 -7.66 4.57 -13.57
CA ASN A 75 -6.68 3.50 -13.49
C ASN A 75 -6.07 3.46 -12.08
N VAL A 76 -5.86 2.26 -11.53
CA VAL A 76 -5.23 2.11 -10.22
C VAL A 76 -4.35 0.87 -10.20
N TYR A 77 -3.15 1.04 -9.65
CA TYR A 77 -2.30 -0.05 -9.23
C TYR A 77 -2.59 -0.37 -7.76
N LEU A 78 -3.00 -1.61 -7.49
CA LEU A 78 -3.36 -2.10 -6.17
C LEU A 78 -2.30 -3.07 -5.66
N ALA A 79 -1.76 -2.79 -4.49
CA ALA A 79 -0.87 -3.65 -3.74
C ALA A 79 -1.63 -4.40 -2.64
N GLY A 80 -1.34 -5.68 -2.45
CA GLY A 80 -1.90 -6.43 -1.31
C GLY A 80 -3.31 -6.94 -1.51
N VAL A 81 -3.77 -7.10 -2.75
CA VAL A 81 -5.11 -7.62 -3.08
C VAL A 81 -5.26 -9.05 -2.56
N LYS A 82 -6.32 -9.31 -1.79
CA LYS A 82 -6.73 -10.66 -1.36
C LYS A 82 -8.15 -10.98 -1.84
N PRO A 83 -8.44 -12.26 -2.20
CA PRO A 83 -9.80 -12.67 -2.53
C PRO A 83 -10.78 -12.36 -1.40
N GLY A 84 -11.89 -11.70 -1.75
CA GLY A 84 -12.94 -11.33 -0.78
C GLY A 84 -12.61 -10.12 0.11
N GLU A 85 -11.48 -9.45 -0.11
CA GLU A 85 -11.15 -8.20 0.60
C GLU A 85 -11.96 -7.04 0.05
N HIS A 86 -12.42 -6.16 0.95
CA HIS A 86 -13.05 -4.90 0.59
C HIS A 86 -12.02 -3.77 0.67
N MET A 87 -12.10 -2.84 -0.27
CA MET A 87 -11.26 -1.65 -0.29
C MET A 87 -12.16 -0.42 -0.44
N SER A 88 -11.77 0.68 0.19
CA SER A 88 -12.50 1.94 0.18
C SER A 88 -11.68 2.99 -0.56
N VAL A 89 -12.37 3.82 -1.35
CA VAL A 89 -11.75 4.91 -2.11
C VAL A 89 -12.06 6.23 -1.39
N PHE A 90 -11.05 7.04 -1.15
CA PHE A 90 -11.14 8.34 -0.46
C PHE A 90 -10.55 9.45 -1.33
N TRP A 91 -11.22 10.60 -1.38
CA TRP A 91 -10.76 11.82 -2.04
C TRP A 91 -11.30 13.06 -1.35
#